data_AF-A0A970BZ47-F1
#
_entry.id   AF-A0A970BZ47-F1
#
_cell.length_a   1.000
_cell.length_b   1.000
_cell.length_c   1.000
_cell.angle_alpha   90.00
_cell.angle_beta   90.00
_cell.angle_gamma   90.00
#
_symmetry.space_group_name_H-M   'P 1'
#
loop_
_entity.id
_entity.type
_entity.pdbx_description
1 polymer ?
#
loop_
_entity_poly.entity_id
_entity_poly.type
_entity_poly.pdbx_seq_one_letter_code
_entity_poly.pdbx_strand_id
1 'polypeptide(L)'
;MANLADKIKTGATKLETPFLVRHAESHLVFGPLSRRFPAVYLLLAIAVVSVVGDFLAADTSVVEYIGSLSAVVGLFVVLLMLLAMTYRQQAIICWLSVKVALGIGAFLIATVGAAVSFQRGQEDAWPNLFLGLIWLPGIEFIPKVTTHQQYVTLGRVALSIPCICFGVTSGHWHW
;
A
#
# COMPACT_ATOMS: atom_id res chain seq x y z
N MET A 1 21.67 -27.92 10.88
CA MET A 1 21.37 -26.48 10.81
C MET A 1 20.14 -26.31 9.94
N ALA A 2 19.03 -25.75 10.45
CA ALA A 2 17.85 -25.51 9.61
C ALA A 2 18.18 -24.51 8.50
N ASN A 3 17.75 -24.80 7.26
CA ASN A 3 18.00 -23.95 6.10
C ASN A 3 17.32 -22.59 6.30
N LEU A 4 17.89 -21.51 5.77
CA LEU A 4 17.34 -20.15 5.91
C LEU A 4 15.89 -20.08 5.40
N ALA A 5 15.61 -20.79 4.30
CA ALA A 5 14.26 -20.93 3.76
C ALA A 5 13.27 -21.56 4.75
N ASP A 6 13.70 -22.58 5.51
CA ASP A 6 12.85 -23.24 6.51
C ASP A 6 12.53 -22.30 7.68
N LYS A 7 13.50 -21.46 8.08
CA LYS A 7 13.29 -20.42 9.11
C LYS A 7 12.32 -19.34 8.63
N ILE A 8 12.46 -18.88 7.39
CA ILE A 8 11.53 -17.89 6.79
C ILE A 8 10.12 -18.49 6.73
N LYS A 9 9.99 -19.74 6.28
CA LYS A 9 8.70 -20.42 6.16
C LYS A 9 8.02 -20.64 7.52
N THR A 10 8.77 -21.06 8.53
CA THR A 10 8.27 -21.23 9.91
C THR A 10 7.96 -19.91 10.62
N GLY A 11 8.62 -18.81 10.25
CA GLY A 11 8.20 -17.47 10.66
C GLY A 11 6.90 -17.06 9.98
N ALA A 12 6.78 -17.29 8.68
CA ALA A 12 5.62 -16.91 7.88
C ALA A 12 4.34 -17.68 8.24
N THR A 13 4.42 -18.91 8.74
CA THR A 13 3.24 -19.63 9.24
C THR A 13 2.58 -18.93 10.42
N LYS A 14 3.33 -18.15 11.22
CA LYS A 14 2.75 -17.33 12.29
C LYS A 14 1.88 -16.17 11.77
N LEU A 15 2.04 -15.78 10.51
CA LEU A 15 1.21 -14.76 9.85
C LEU A 15 -0.15 -15.32 9.43
N GLU A 16 -0.32 -16.64 9.34
CA GLU A 16 -1.56 -17.29 8.89
C GLU A 16 -2.58 -17.44 10.02
N THR A 17 -2.82 -16.36 10.76
CA THR A 17 -3.91 -16.35 11.75
C THR A 17 -5.27 -16.38 11.04
N PRO A 18 -6.31 -17.01 11.61
CA PRO A 18 -7.64 -17.04 11.00
C PRO A 18 -8.19 -15.66 10.66
N PHE A 19 -7.81 -14.65 11.45
CA PHE A 19 -8.14 -13.25 11.21
C PHE A 19 -7.48 -12.71 9.94
N LEU A 20 -6.15 -12.80 9.82
CA LEU A 20 -5.40 -12.28 8.67
C LEU A 20 -5.75 -12.99 7.36
N VAL A 21 -5.95 -14.31 7.42
CA VAL A 21 -6.39 -15.09 6.26
C VAL A 21 -7.74 -14.60 5.76
N ARG A 22 -8.71 -14.39 6.68
CA ARG A 22 -10.03 -13.87 6.32
C ARG A 22 -9.95 -12.47 5.71
N HIS A 23 -9.07 -11.62 6.23
CA HIS A 23 -8.83 -10.28 5.68
C HIS A 23 -8.27 -10.31 4.26
N ALA A 24 -7.21 -11.08 4.02
CA ALA A 24 -6.61 -11.17 2.69
C ALA A 24 -7.59 -11.78 1.66
N GLU A 25 -8.33 -12.82 2.04
CA GLU A 25 -9.23 -13.53 1.13
C GLU A 25 -10.54 -12.80 0.80
N SER A 26 -11.06 -11.99 1.73
CA SER A 26 -12.31 -11.23 1.54
C SER A 26 -12.11 -9.89 0.81
N HIS A 27 -10.86 -9.50 0.58
CA HIS A 27 -10.53 -8.24 -0.07
C HIS A 27 -10.71 -8.35 -1.59
N LEU A 28 -11.23 -7.28 -2.21
CA LEU A 28 -11.56 -7.24 -3.63
C LEU A 28 -10.36 -7.53 -4.56
N VAL A 29 -9.20 -6.95 -4.24
CA VAL A 29 -7.94 -7.16 -4.98
C VAL A 29 -7.12 -8.35 -4.45
N PHE A 30 -6.88 -8.44 -3.13
CA PHE A 30 -6.00 -9.46 -2.56
C PHE A 30 -6.60 -10.86 -2.50
N GLY A 31 -7.93 -11.00 -2.51
CA GLY A 31 -8.60 -12.29 -2.53
C GLY A 31 -8.25 -13.10 -3.79
N PRO A 32 -8.44 -12.56 -5.00
CA PRO A 32 -7.98 -13.19 -6.24
C PRO A 32 -6.47 -13.47 -6.26
N LEU A 33 -5.64 -12.51 -5.82
CA LEU A 33 -4.18 -12.65 -5.75
C LEU A 33 -3.77 -13.83 -4.87
N SER A 34 -4.35 -13.96 -3.66
CA SER A 34 -4.05 -15.05 -2.72
C SER A 34 -4.27 -16.46 -3.27
N ARG A 35 -5.11 -16.59 -4.31
CA ARG A 35 -5.51 -17.87 -4.91
C ARG A 35 -4.89 -18.15 -6.27
N ARG A 36 -4.55 -17.12 -7.04
CA ARG A 36 -4.23 -17.28 -8.48
C ARG A 36 -2.89 -16.72 -8.92
N PHE A 37 -2.31 -15.77 -8.19
CA PHE A 37 -1.14 -15.05 -8.68
C PHE A 37 -0.16 -14.71 -7.55
N PRO A 38 1.12 -15.14 -7.63
CA PRO A 38 2.08 -14.81 -6.61
C PRO A 38 2.42 -13.32 -6.67
N ALA A 39 2.18 -12.61 -5.56
CA ALA A 39 2.42 -11.18 -5.46
C ALA A 39 3.89 -10.79 -5.72
N VAL A 40 4.82 -11.74 -5.59
CA VAL A 40 6.23 -11.55 -5.92
C VAL A 40 6.45 -11.13 -7.38
N TYR A 41 5.63 -11.59 -8.34
CA TYR A 41 5.77 -11.16 -9.74
C TYR A 41 5.29 -9.74 -9.96
N LEU A 42 4.30 -9.28 -9.20
CA LEU A 42 3.85 -7.89 -9.25
C LEU A 42 4.92 -6.96 -8.68
N LEU A 43 5.54 -7.34 -7.56
CA LEU A 43 6.69 -6.62 -7.02
C LEU A 43 7.90 -6.63 -7.97
N LEU A 44 8.17 -7.76 -8.63
CA LEU A 44 9.24 -7.84 -9.63
C LEU A 44 8.95 -6.94 -10.83
N ALA A 45 7.72 -6.89 -11.32
CA ALA A 45 7.34 -6.00 -12.42
C ALA A 45 7.54 -4.52 -12.03
N ILE A 46 7.10 -4.13 -10.82
CA ILE A 46 7.34 -2.78 -10.29
C ILE A 46 8.85 -2.50 -10.20
N ALA A 47 9.63 -3.44 -9.66
CA ALA A 47 11.08 -3.33 -9.55
C ALA A 47 11.74 -3.04 -10.90
N VAL A 48 11.39 -3.83 -11.92
CA VAL A 48 11.94 -3.69 -13.27
C VAL A 48 11.57 -2.35 -13.88
N VAL A 49 10.31 -1.92 -13.76
CA VAL A 49 9.85 -0.63 -14.26
C VAL A 49 10.58 0.52 -13.58
N SER A 50 10.75 0.48 -12.25
CA SER A 50 11.49 1.50 -11.51
C SER A 50 12.95 1.58 -11.94
N VAL A 51 13.65 0.45 -12.04
CA VAL A 51 15.06 0.43 -12.47
C VAL A 51 15.24 0.93 -13.90
N VAL A 52 14.35 0.54 -14.81
CA VAL A 52 14.37 1.03 -16.20
C VAL A 52 14.08 2.53 -16.24
N GLY A 53 13.13 3.00 -15.43
CA GLY A 53 12.82 4.43 -15.31
C GLY A 53 14.02 5.25 -14.83
N ASP A 54 14.66 4.80 -13.74
CA ASP A 54 15.88 5.42 -13.21
C ASP A 54 17.01 5.42 -14.24
N PHE A 55 17.19 4.34 -15.00
CA PHE A 55 18.22 4.24 -16.05
C PHE A 55 17.98 5.20 -17.22
N LEU A 56 16.71 5.50 -17.55
CA LEU A 56 16.34 6.41 -18.62
C LEU A 56 16.38 7.89 -18.19
N ALA A 57 16.41 8.18 -16.88
CA ALA A 57 16.53 9.52 -16.36
C ALA A 57 17.99 10.00 -16.46
N ALA A 58 18.27 10.86 -17.44
CA ALA A 58 19.64 11.28 -17.80
C ALA A 58 20.35 12.18 -16.75
N ASP A 59 19.65 12.64 -15.70
CA ASP A 59 20.13 13.66 -14.76
C ASP A 59 20.24 13.18 -13.30
N THR A 60 20.37 11.87 -13.04
CA THR A 60 20.50 11.38 -11.65
C THR A 60 21.84 11.74 -11.02
N SER A 61 21.81 12.39 -9.88
CA SER A 61 22.99 12.71 -9.07
C SER A 61 23.63 11.46 -8.45
N VAL A 62 24.92 11.52 -8.08
CA VAL A 62 25.66 10.40 -7.46
C VAL A 62 24.99 9.94 -6.15
N VAL A 63 24.37 10.86 -5.40
CA VAL A 63 23.66 10.55 -4.15
C VAL A 63 22.37 9.79 -4.44
N GLU A 64 21.61 10.19 -5.46
CA GLU A 64 20.41 9.47 -5.91
C GLU A 64 20.76 8.07 -6.43
N TYR A 65 21.90 7.93 -7.11
CA TYR A 65 22.36 6.64 -7.59
C TYR A 65 22.68 5.66 -6.45
N ILE A 66 23.37 6.10 -5.39
CA ILE A 66 23.65 5.27 -4.20
C ILE A 66 22.34 4.90 -3.47
N GLY A 67 21.42 5.85 -3.35
CA GLY A 67 20.08 5.62 -2.81
C GLY A 67 19.31 4.56 -3.60
N SER A 68 19.26 4.70 -4.93
CA SER A 68 18.63 3.75 -5.84
C SER A 68 19.26 2.35 -5.72
N LEU A 69 20.59 2.25 -5.67
CA LEU A 69 21.28 0.97 -5.50
C LEU A 69 20.90 0.27 -4.18
N SER A 70 20.83 1.02 -3.07
CA SER A 70 20.42 0.47 -1.77
C SER A 70 18.96 -0.02 -1.78
N ALA A 71 18.08 0.71 -2.47
CA ALA A 71 16.68 0.33 -2.65
C ALA A 71 16.55 -0.95 -3.49
N VAL A 72 17.34 -1.08 -4.57
CA VAL A 72 17.39 -2.27 -5.42
C VAL A 72 17.86 -3.50 -4.64
N VAL A 73 18.91 -3.36 -3.82
CA VAL A 73 19.39 -4.45 -2.96
C VAL A 73 18.33 -4.85 -1.94
N GLY A 74 17.69 -3.88 -1.27
CA GLY A 74 16.61 -4.14 -0.32
C GLY A 74 15.43 -4.87 -0.99
N LEU A 75 15.02 -4.42 -2.17
CA LEU A 75 13.96 -5.03 -2.96
C LEU A 75 14.29 -6.46 -3.38
N PHE A 76 15.54 -6.72 -3.78
CA PHE A 76 16.00 -8.06 -4.12
C PHE A 76 15.92 -9.01 -2.92
N VAL A 77 16.32 -8.56 -1.73
CA VAL A 77 16.18 -9.34 -0.49
C VAL A 77 14.71 -9.66 -0.20
N VAL A 78 13.81 -8.67 -0.32
CA VAL A 78 12.36 -8.89 -0.14
C VAL A 78 11.81 -9.90 -1.14
N LEU A 79 12.20 -9.81 -2.42
CA LEU A 79 11.79 -10.76 -3.46
C LEU A 79 12.24 -12.19 -3.13
N LEU A 80 13.50 -12.37 -2.71
CA LEU A 80 14.01 -13.69 -2.30
C LEU A 80 13.26 -14.25 -1.09
N MET A 81 12.93 -13.41 -0.10
CA MET A 81 12.13 -13.84 1.05
C MET A 81 10.72 -14.26 0.64
N LEU A 82 10.08 -13.52 -0.27
CA LEU A 82 8.73 -13.84 -0.76
C LEU A 82 8.70 -15.13 -1.60
N LEU A 83 9.74 -15.42 -2.38
CA LEU A 83 9.86 -16.67 -3.13
C LEU A 83 9.86 -17.92 -2.23
N ALA A 84 10.32 -17.78 -0.99
CA ALA A 84 10.29 -18.87 0.00
C ALA A 84 8.92 -19.07 0.67
N MET A 85 7.94 -18.21 0.37
CA MET A 85 6.61 -18.19 1.00
C MET A 85 5.50 -18.68 0.06
N THR A 86 4.38 -19.12 0.64
CA THR A 86 3.19 -19.51 -0.14
C THR A 86 2.48 -18.28 -0.74
N TYR A 87 1.68 -18.48 -1.79
CA TYR A 87 0.94 -17.38 -2.44
C TYR A 87 0.02 -16.64 -1.46
N ARG A 88 -0.57 -17.37 -0.51
CA ARG A 88 -1.39 -16.79 0.56
C ARG A 88 -0.57 -15.92 1.51
N GLN A 89 0.60 -16.38 1.94
CA GLN A 89 1.50 -15.60 2.81
C GLN A 89 1.97 -14.32 2.11
N GLN A 90 2.33 -14.41 0.83
CA GLN A 90 2.69 -13.24 0.03
C GLN A 90 1.52 -12.24 -0.05
N ALA A 91 0.29 -12.71 -0.26
CA ALA A 91 -0.89 -11.86 -0.30
C ALA A 91 -1.20 -11.17 1.04
N ILE A 92 -1.01 -11.86 2.18
CA ILE A 92 -1.17 -11.28 3.52
C ILE A 92 -0.16 -10.16 3.76
N ILE A 93 1.12 -10.40 3.41
CA ILE A 93 2.17 -9.39 3.54
C ILE A 93 1.85 -8.19 2.66
N CYS A 94 1.51 -8.42 1.39
CA CYS A 94 1.18 -7.37 0.44
C CYS A 94 -0.03 -6.54 0.91
N TRP A 95 -1.08 -7.21 1.40
CA TRP A 95 -2.24 -6.54 2.01
C TRP A 95 -1.84 -5.67 3.20
N LEU A 96 -1.03 -6.19 4.12
CA LEU A 96 -0.58 -5.46 5.30
C LEU A 96 0.26 -4.24 4.90
N SER A 97 1.21 -4.41 3.98
CA SER A 97 2.05 -3.33 3.46
C SER A 97 1.19 -2.22 2.84
N VAL A 98 0.20 -2.57 2.03
CA VAL A 98 -0.72 -1.59 1.43
C VAL A 98 -1.57 -0.89 2.48
N LYS A 99 -2.06 -1.59 3.50
CA LYS A 99 -2.84 -0.95 4.59
C LYS A 99 -1.99 0.01 5.42
N VAL A 100 -0.75 -0.33 5.71
CA VAL A 100 0.18 0.56 6.41
C VAL A 100 0.51 1.78 5.54
N ALA A 101 0.85 1.59 4.26
CA ALA A 101 1.16 2.67 3.35
C ALA A 101 -0.03 3.63 3.18
N LEU A 102 -1.23 3.09 2.93
CA LEU A 102 -2.46 3.89 2.85
C LEU A 102 -2.79 4.57 4.18
N GLY A 103 -2.59 3.90 5.32
CA GLY A 103 -2.82 4.50 6.63
C GLY A 103 -1.91 5.69 6.92
N ILE A 104 -0.62 5.57 6.58
CA ILE A 104 0.36 6.66 6.71
C ILE A 104 0.00 7.80 5.76
N GLY A 105 -0.25 7.51 4.48
CA GLY A 105 -0.63 8.53 3.49
C GLY A 105 -1.91 9.26 3.89
N ALA A 106 -2.94 8.53 4.28
CA ALA A 106 -4.20 9.06 4.77
C ALA A 106 -4.01 9.96 6.00
N PHE A 107 -3.18 9.53 6.96
CA PHE A 107 -2.86 10.31 8.15
C PHE A 107 -2.13 11.62 7.79
N LEU A 108 -1.13 11.55 6.91
CA LEU A 108 -0.39 12.73 6.46
C LEU A 108 -1.28 13.73 5.70
N ILE A 109 -2.15 13.25 4.81
CA ILE A 109 -3.11 14.10 4.09
C ILE A 109 -4.08 14.75 5.07
N ALA A 110 -4.64 13.97 6.01
CA ALA A 110 -5.60 14.47 7.00
C ALA A 110 -4.98 15.47 7.98
N THR A 111 -3.71 15.30 8.35
CA THR A 111 -3.05 16.15 9.35
C THR A 111 -2.25 17.26 8.69
N VAL A 112 -1.18 16.92 7.97
CA VAL A 112 -0.28 17.88 7.34
C VAL A 112 -0.96 18.58 6.18
N GLY A 113 -1.59 17.84 5.27
CA GLY A 113 -2.29 18.41 4.11
C GLY A 113 -3.39 19.39 4.54
N ALA A 114 -4.31 18.94 5.39
CA ALA A 114 -5.38 19.79 5.89
C ALA A 114 -4.85 20.97 6.74
N ALA A 115 -3.88 20.76 7.64
CA ALA A 115 -3.37 21.83 8.49
C ALA A 115 -2.66 22.93 7.68
N VAL A 116 -1.87 22.58 6.68
CA VAL A 116 -1.21 23.55 5.79
C VAL A 116 -2.25 24.34 5.00
N SER A 117 -3.27 23.68 4.44
CA SER A 117 -4.36 24.35 3.73
C SER A 117 -5.15 25.28 4.65
N PHE A 118 -5.45 24.86 5.89
CA PHE A 118 -6.13 25.70 6.88
C PHE A 118 -5.30 26.94 7.27
N GLN A 119 -3.99 26.79 7.48
CA GLN A 119 -3.09 27.90 7.78
C GLN A 119 -3.01 28.91 6.64
N ARG A 120 -3.09 28.43 5.39
CA ARG A 120 -3.06 29.26 4.18
C ARG A 120 -4.42 29.80 3.76
N GLY A 121 -5.49 29.47 4.50
CA GLY A 121 -6.86 29.88 4.17
C GLY A 121 -7.38 29.28 2.85
N GLN A 122 -6.83 28.14 2.42
CA GLN A 122 -7.19 27.49 1.17
C GLN A 122 -8.45 26.64 1.34
N GLU A 123 -9.34 26.67 0.35
CA GLU A 123 -10.62 25.96 0.38
C GLU A 123 -10.47 24.43 0.27
N ASP A 124 -9.28 23.95 -0.12
CA ASP A 124 -8.96 22.52 -0.27
C ASP A 124 -8.68 21.79 1.05
N ALA A 125 -8.62 22.52 2.18
CA ALA A 125 -8.41 21.95 3.51
C ALA A 125 -9.46 20.89 3.88
N TRP A 126 -10.72 21.15 3.53
CA TRP A 126 -11.83 20.23 3.80
C TRP A 126 -11.76 18.97 2.93
N PRO A 127 -11.62 19.07 1.58
CA PRO A 127 -11.33 17.91 0.74
C PRO A 127 -10.15 17.06 1.24
N ASN A 128 -9.04 17.68 1.63
CA ASN A 128 -7.85 16.98 2.14
C ASN A 128 -8.18 16.22 3.43
N LEU A 129 -8.84 16.87 4.39
CA LEU A 129 -9.26 16.24 5.64
C LEU A 129 -10.18 15.04 5.40
N PHE A 130 -11.25 15.21 4.61
CA PHE A 130 -12.20 14.13 4.33
C PHE A 130 -11.57 12.98 3.56
N LEU A 131 -10.75 13.27 2.56
CA LEU A 131 -10.05 12.23 1.79
C LEU A 131 -9.13 11.41 2.70
N GLY A 132 -8.37 12.07 3.58
CA GLY A 132 -7.54 11.37 4.57
C GLY A 132 -8.39 10.51 5.52
N LEU A 133 -9.50 11.04 6.05
CA LEU A 133 -10.38 10.28 6.95
C LEU A 133 -11.03 9.06 6.28
N ILE A 134 -11.47 9.19 5.02
CA ILE A 134 -12.08 8.09 4.24
C ILE A 134 -11.09 6.93 4.08
N TRP A 135 -9.81 7.22 3.86
CA TRP A 135 -8.79 6.20 3.57
C TRP A 135 -8.12 5.61 4.82
N LEU A 136 -8.33 6.18 6.01
CA LEU A 136 -7.83 5.59 7.25
C LEU A 136 -8.34 4.14 7.44
N PRO A 137 -7.47 3.14 7.65
CA PRO A 137 -7.87 1.73 7.66
C PRO A 137 -8.63 1.27 8.92
N GLY A 138 -9.02 2.18 9.82
CA GLY A 138 -9.53 1.85 11.17
C GLY A 138 -10.77 0.94 11.19
N ILE A 139 -11.83 1.28 10.45
CA ILE A 139 -13.10 0.53 10.45
C ILE A 139 -12.96 -0.91 9.94
N GLU A 140 -11.92 -1.19 9.19
CA GLU A 140 -11.71 -2.48 8.58
C GLU A 140 -11.22 -3.52 9.59
N PHE A 141 -10.60 -3.10 10.70
CA PHE A 141 -10.13 -4.03 11.73
C PHE A 141 -11.24 -4.52 12.67
N ILE A 142 -12.49 -4.09 12.46
CA ILE A 142 -13.65 -4.57 13.20
C ILE A 142 -14.05 -5.95 12.67
N PRO A 143 -14.02 -7.04 13.48
CA PRO A 143 -14.23 -8.40 12.99
C PRO A 143 -15.57 -8.64 12.26
N LYS A 144 -16.62 -7.88 12.62
CA LYS A 144 -17.94 -7.94 11.98
C LYS A 144 -17.93 -7.33 10.56
N VAL A 145 -17.01 -6.41 10.29
CA VAL A 145 -16.88 -5.70 9.02
C VAL A 145 -15.93 -6.44 8.07
N THR A 146 -15.04 -7.29 8.59
CA THR A 146 -14.09 -8.09 7.80
C THR A 146 -14.75 -8.90 6.68
N THR A 147 -15.95 -9.47 6.89
CA THR A 147 -16.63 -10.22 5.80
C THR A 147 -17.17 -9.33 4.68
N HIS A 148 -17.23 -8.03 4.91
CA HIS A 148 -17.78 -7.02 3.99
C HIS A 148 -16.71 -6.05 3.50
N GLN A 149 -15.41 -6.41 3.59
CA GLN A 149 -14.30 -5.52 3.20
C GLN A 149 -14.43 -4.98 1.77
N GLN A 150 -14.90 -5.80 0.83
CA GLN A 150 -15.17 -5.37 -0.55
C GLN A 150 -16.11 -4.15 -0.63
N TYR A 151 -17.17 -4.12 0.17
CA TYR A 151 -18.12 -3.02 0.20
C TYR A 151 -17.54 -1.78 0.87
N VAL A 152 -16.70 -1.97 1.89
CA VAL A 152 -15.97 -0.86 2.51
C VAL A 152 -15.02 -0.21 1.51
N THR A 153 -14.28 -1.00 0.74
CA THR A 153 -13.40 -0.47 -0.30
C THR A 153 -14.19 0.27 -1.38
N LEU A 154 -15.30 -0.29 -1.86
CA LEU A 154 -16.17 0.38 -2.83
C LEU A 154 -16.76 1.68 -2.29
N GLY A 155 -17.22 1.67 -1.03
CA GLY A 155 -17.72 2.87 -0.35
C GLY A 155 -16.66 3.97 -0.26
N ARG A 156 -15.40 3.63 0.04
CA ARG A 156 -14.29 4.59 0.05
C ARG A 156 -14.04 5.19 -1.32
N VAL A 157 -14.01 4.37 -2.37
CA VAL A 157 -13.84 4.86 -3.74
C VAL A 157 -14.99 5.80 -4.10
N ALA A 158 -16.23 5.40 -3.83
CA ALA A 158 -17.41 6.22 -4.10
C ALA A 158 -17.39 7.57 -3.36
N LEU A 159 -17.01 7.57 -2.08
CA LEU A 159 -16.89 8.80 -1.27
C LEU A 159 -15.68 9.65 -1.66
N SER A 160 -14.63 9.07 -2.25
CA SER A 160 -13.46 9.82 -2.70
C SER A 160 -13.75 10.66 -3.94
N ILE A 161 -14.68 10.22 -4.82
CA ILE A 161 -15.05 10.94 -6.04
C ILE A 161 -15.46 12.39 -5.76
N PRO A 162 -16.46 12.68 -4.89
CA PRO A 162 -16.84 14.06 -4.61
C PRO A 162 -15.70 14.86 -3.97
N CYS A 163 -14.91 14.25 -3.07
CA CYS A 163 -13.76 14.93 -2.45
C CYS A 163 -12.73 15.37 -3.51
N ILE A 164 -12.43 14.50 -4.48
CA ILE A 164 -11.52 14.81 -5.58
C ILE A 164 -12.12 15.90 -6.48
N CYS A 165 -13.41 15.83 -6.81
CA CYS A 165 -14.06 16.86 -7.61
C CYS A 165 -13.99 18.23 -6.92
N PHE A 166 -14.30 18.31 -5.63
CA PHE A 166 -14.19 19.55 -4.85
C PHE A 166 -12.75 20.06 -4.77
N GLY A 167 -11.78 19.16 -4.55
CA GLY A 167 -10.35 19.50 -4.53
C GLY A 167 -9.88 20.10 -5.86
N VAL A 168 -10.25 19.50 -6.99
CA VAL A 168 -9.88 20.00 -8.33
C VAL A 168 -10.57 21.34 -8.63
N THR A 169 -11.85 21.50 -8.30
CA THR A 169 -12.56 22.78 -8.52
C THR A 169 -12.01 23.92 -7.68
N SER A 170 -11.37 23.63 -6.55
CA SER A 170 -10.72 24.66 -5.74
C SER A 170 -9.52 25.31 -6.45
N GLY A 171 -8.94 24.66 -7.48
CA GLY A 171 -7.80 25.17 -8.24
C GLY A 171 -6.44 25.08 -7.54
N HIS A 172 -6.38 24.53 -6.32
CA HIS A 172 -5.16 24.45 -5.50
C HIS A 172 -4.43 23.09 -5.63
N TRP A 173 -5.09 22.08 -6.19
CA TRP A 173 -4.46 20.79 -6.47
C TRP A 173 -3.70 20.87 -7.80
N HIS A 174 -2.38 20.70 -7.73
CA HIS A 174 -1.51 20.59 -8.89
C HIS A 174 -0.94 19.17 -8.90
N TRP A 175 -1.07 18.49 -10.05
CA TRP A 175 -0.59 17.12 -10.27
C TRP A 175 0.75 17.15 -10.98
#